data_AF-A0A1R1I6C8-F1
#
_entry.id   AF-A0A1R1I6C8-F1
#
_cell.length_a   1.000
_cell.length_b   1.000
_cell.length_c   1.000
_cell.angle_alpha   90.00
_cell.angle_beta   90.00
_cell.angle_gamma   90.00
#
_symmetry.space_group_name_H-M   'P 1'
#
loop_
_entity.id
_entity.type
_entity.pdbx_description
1 polymer ?
#
loop_
_entity_poly.entity_id
_entity_poly.type
_entity_poly.pdbx_seq_one_letter_code
_entity_poly.pdbx_strand_id
1 'polypeptide(L)'
;PEVPWFWSDQYDVKLQIAGVPFDADRQLVRGDLAGGAFSVFHLSGDRIVAVEAVNAPADFMGGRLLIGKGTRVSAERLADSETSMKTVSLS
;
A
#
# COMPACT_ATOMS: atom_id res chain seq x y z
N PRO A 1 4.50 10.35 -14.67
CA PRO A 1 5.80 10.12 -13.97
C PRO A 1 5.83 8.69 -13.43
N GLU A 2 6.96 8.01 -13.50
CA GLU A 2 7.09 6.67 -12.91
C GLU A 2 7.07 6.75 -11.38
N VAL A 3 6.37 5.84 -10.72
CA VAL A 3 6.36 5.75 -9.24
C VAL A 3 7.68 5.10 -8.80
N PRO A 4 8.51 5.78 -7.98
CA PRO A 4 9.75 5.19 -7.47
C PRO A 4 9.41 3.98 -6.61
N TRP A 5 10.23 2.93 -6.69
CA TRP A 5 10.00 1.72 -5.93
C TRP A 5 11.32 1.06 -5.55
N PHE A 6 11.27 0.29 -4.47
CA PHE A 6 12.39 -0.44 -3.90
C PHE A 6 11.91 -1.82 -3.45
N TRP A 7 12.84 -2.76 -3.35
CA TRP A 7 12.57 -4.06 -2.74
C TRP A 7 13.80 -4.56 -2.00
N SER A 8 13.57 -5.39 -1.01
CA SER A 8 14.61 -6.11 -0.28
C SER A 8 14.10 -7.49 0.09
N ASP A 9 14.93 -8.50 -0.13
CA ASP A 9 14.72 -9.81 0.46
C ASP A 9 15.62 -9.92 1.70
N GLN A 10 15.03 -10.22 2.85
CA GLN A 10 15.73 -10.42 4.12
C GLN A 10 15.21 -11.70 4.76
N TYR A 11 16.01 -12.76 4.71
CA TYR A 11 15.57 -14.09 5.16
C TYR A 11 14.25 -14.51 4.48
N ASP A 12 13.21 -14.78 5.24
CA ASP A 12 11.85 -15.14 4.81
C ASP A 12 10.95 -13.92 4.56
N VAL A 13 11.48 -12.71 4.70
CA VAL A 13 10.76 -11.46 4.48
C VAL A 13 11.06 -10.90 3.09
N LYS A 14 10.01 -10.76 2.29
CA LYS A 14 10.01 -9.98 1.05
C LYS A 14 9.37 -8.62 1.29
N LEU A 15 10.22 -7.59 1.39
CA LEU A 15 9.80 -6.20 1.55
C LEU A 15 9.77 -5.51 0.18
N GLN A 16 8.65 -4.86 -0.14
CA GLN A 16 8.49 -4.06 -1.36
C GLN A 16 7.87 -2.72 -1.02
N ILE A 17 8.47 -1.63 -1.53
CA ILE A 17 8.05 -0.26 -1.24
C ILE A 17 7.80 0.48 -2.54
N ALA A 18 6.73 1.25 -2.64
CA ALA A 18 6.48 2.17 -3.75
C ALA A 18 6.03 3.54 -3.24
N GLY A 19 6.46 4.60 -3.91
CA GLY A 19 6.17 5.99 -3.55
C GLY A 19 7.10 6.56 -2.50
N VAL A 20 6.84 7.80 -2.10
CA VAL A 20 7.57 8.53 -1.05
C VAL A 20 6.57 9.16 -0.09
N PRO A 21 6.68 8.95 1.23
CA PRO A 21 5.65 9.34 2.19
C PRO A 21 5.74 10.80 2.66
N PHE A 22 6.43 11.69 1.93
CA PHE A 22 6.76 13.05 2.42
C PHE A 22 5.54 13.89 2.83
N ASP A 23 4.43 13.76 2.11
CA ASP A 23 3.20 14.53 2.35
C ASP A 23 2.09 13.67 3.00
N ALA A 24 2.45 12.53 3.61
CA ALA A 24 1.48 11.65 4.24
C ALA A 24 0.94 12.26 5.54
N ASP A 25 -0.38 12.28 5.69
CA ASP A 25 -1.09 12.71 6.91
C ASP A 25 -1.60 11.52 7.75
N ARG A 26 -1.65 10.32 7.17
CA ARG A 26 -2.18 9.12 7.83
C ARG A 26 -1.52 7.85 7.34
N GLN A 27 -1.44 6.87 8.23
CA GLN A 27 -1.03 5.49 7.92
C GLN A 27 -2.18 4.52 8.18
N LEU A 28 -2.32 3.53 7.30
CA LEU A 28 -3.28 2.43 7.45
C LEU A 28 -2.53 1.11 7.33
N VAL A 29 -2.75 0.23 8.30
CA VAL A 29 -2.24 -1.15 8.28
C VAL A 29 -3.30 -2.05 7.66
N ARG A 30 -2.87 -2.95 6.79
CA ARG A 30 -3.69 -3.97 6.13
C ARG A 30 -3.01 -5.33 6.27
N GLY A 31 -3.74 -6.37 6.69
CA GLY A 31 -3.21 -7.71 6.87
C GLY A 31 -2.76 -8.00 8.30
N ASP A 32 -1.91 -9.02 8.48
CA ASP A 32 -1.53 -9.56 9.78
C ASP A 32 -0.05 -9.25 10.10
N LEU A 33 0.14 -8.32 11.05
CA LEU A 33 1.45 -7.95 11.57
C LEU A 33 2.14 -9.12 12.30
N ALA A 34 1.38 -9.92 13.04
CA ALA A 34 1.94 -11.04 13.81
C ALA A 34 2.28 -12.23 12.91
N GLY A 35 1.49 -12.44 11.85
CA GLY A 35 1.72 -13.45 10.82
C GLY A 35 2.76 -13.08 9.76
N GLY A 36 3.30 -11.86 9.79
CA GLY A 36 4.37 -11.42 8.89
C GLY A 36 3.94 -11.18 7.44
N ALA A 37 2.64 -10.98 7.20
CA ALA A 37 2.06 -10.67 5.89
C ALA A 37 1.12 -9.47 5.99
N PHE A 38 1.67 -8.28 5.78
CA PHE A 38 0.95 -7.02 5.96
C PHE A 38 1.49 -5.91 5.05
N SER A 39 0.72 -4.83 4.96
CA SER A 39 1.12 -3.62 4.28
C SER A 39 0.81 -2.38 5.13
N VAL A 40 1.66 -1.37 5.03
CA VAL A 40 1.42 -0.02 5.55
C VAL A 40 1.21 0.91 4.36
N PHE A 41 0.00 1.47 4.25
CA PHE A 41 -0.33 2.49 3.28
C PHE A 41 -0.22 3.87 3.91
N HIS A 42 0.54 4.75 3.27
CA HIS A 42 0.66 6.16 3.64
C HIS A 42 -0.27 6.97 2.75
N LEU A 43 -1.15 7.75 3.35
CA LEU A 43 -2.16 8.54 2.67
C LEU A 43 -1.92 10.04 2.84
N SER A 44 -2.25 10.80 1.80
CA SER A 44 -2.48 12.24 1.85
C SER A 44 -3.93 12.47 1.44
N GLY A 45 -4.78 12.78 2.41
CA GLY A 45 -6.24 12.71 2.29
C GLY A 45 -6.72 11.32 1.88
N ASP A 46 -7.37 11.24 0.72
CA ASP A 46 -7.89 9.99 0.16
C ASP A 46 -6.95 9.36 -0.87
N ARG A 47 -5.71 9.81 -1.01
CA ARG A 47 -4.76 9.28 -2.01
C ARG A 47 -3.64 8.54 -1.31
N ILE A 48 -3.27 7.38 -1.84
CA ILE A 48 -2.06 6.67 -1.43
C ILE A 48 -0.86 7.44 -2.00
N VAL A 49 0.09 7.79 -1.15
CA VAL A 49 1.36 8.43 -1.54
C VAL A 49 2.55 7.47 -1.43
N ALA A 50 2.45 6.47 -0.55
CA ALA A 50 3.39 5.37 -0.47
C ALA A 50 2.73 4.08 0.05
N VAL A 51 3.33 2.93 -0.28
CA VAL A 51 3.00 1.62 0.30
C VAL A 51 4.30 0.90 0.66
N GLU A 52 4.33 0.32 1.85
CA GLU A 52 5.33 -0.65 2.31
C GLU A 52 4.62 -1.99 2.48
N ALA A 53 5.04 -3.01 1.74
CA ALA A 53 4.39 -4.33 1.72
C ALA A 53 5.39 -5.41 2.14
N VAL A 54 5.06 -6.11 3.21
CA VAL A 54 5.82 -7.23 3.79
C VAL A 54 5.08 -8.51 3.44
N ASN A 55 5.67 -9.35 2.60
CA ASN A 55 5.06 -10.59 2.09
C ASN A 55 3.66 -10.39 1.48
N ALA A 56 3.34 -9.19 0.99
CA ALA A 56 2.05 -8.81 0.44
C ALA A 56 2.17 -8.26 -1.00
N PRO A 57 2.54 -9.09 -2.00
CA PRO A 57 2.83 -8.63 -3.35
C PRO A 57 1.62 -8.01 -4.07
N ALA A 58 0.40 -8.47 -3.77
CA ALA A 58 -0.83 -7.92 -4.35
C ALA A 58 -1.07 -6.47 -3.91
N ASP A 59 -0.79 -6.16 -2.65
CA ASP A 59 -0.90 -4.81 -2.08
C ASP A 59 0.15 -3.88 -2.67
N PHE A 60 1.40 -4.36 -2.83
CA PHE A 60 2.45 -3.59 -3.51
C PHE A 60 2.03 -3.23 -4.95
N MET A 61 1.58 -4.21 -5.73
CA MET A 61 1.18 -3.99 -7.12
C MET A 61 -0.04 -3.05 -7.23
N GLY A 62 -1.05 -3.28 -6.39
CA GLY A 62 -2.24 -2.45 -6.34
C GLY A 62 -1.94 -1.02 -5.88
N GLY A 63 -1.19 -0.88 -4.79
CA GLY A 63 -0.75 0.39 -4.24
C GLY A 63 0.07 1.19 -5.24
N ARG A 64 1.09 0.59 -5.86
CA ARG A 64 1.91 1.26 -6.89
C ARG A 64 1.06 1.74 -8.07
N LEU A 65 0.09 0.95 -8.53
CA LEU A 65 -0.82 1.36 -9.59
C LEU A 65 -1.70 2.55 -9.19
N LEU A 66 -2.27 2.51 -7.97
CA LEU A 66 -3.15 3.56 -7.46
C LEU A 66 -2.39 4.87 -7.18
N ILE A 67 -1.15 4.79 -6.69
CA ILE A 67 -0.22 5.93 -6.54
C ILE A 67 0.00 6.57 -7.91
N GLY A 68 0.38 5.77 -8.92
CA GLY A 68 0.66 6.28 -10.26
C GLY A 68 -0.53 6.94 -10.95
N LYS A 69 -1.76 6.49 -10.63
CA LYS A 69 -3.01 7.08 -11.12
C LYS A 69 -3.51 8.25 -10.27
N GLY A 70 -2.98 8.44 -9.06
CA GLY A 70 -3.59 9.31 -8.06
C GLY A 70 -5.05 8.93 -7.81
N THR A 71 -5.37 7.66 -7.69
CA THR A 71 -6.76 7.25 -7.45
C THR A 71 -7.14 7.56 -5.99
N ARG A 72 -8.33 8.14 -5.78
CA ARG A 72 -8.89 8.30 -4.44
C ARG A 72 -9.41 6.96 -3.93
N VAL A 73 -9.15 6.63 -2.68
CA VAL A 73 -9.48 5.33 -2.07
C VAL A 73 -10.29 5.50 -0.80
N SER A 74 -11.12 4.50 -0.51
CA SER A 74 -11.82 4.38 0.78
C SER A 74 -10.85 3.82 1.81
N ALA A 75 -10.63 4.55 2.90
CA ALA A 75 -9.75 4.13 3.98
C ALA A 75 -10.20 2.80 4.62
N GLU A 76 -11.51 2.62 4.80
CA GLU A 76 -12.11 1.41 5.35
C GLU A 76 -11.84 0.19 4.47
N ARG A 77 -12.16 0.29 3.16
CA ARG A 77 -11.88 -0.78 2.19
C ARG A 77 -10.39 -1.06 2.02
N LEU A 78 -9.55 -0.02 2.14
CA LEU A 78 -8.10 -0.19 2.04
C LEU A 78 -7.53 -0.96 3.24
N ALA A 79 -8.02 -0.69 4.46
CA ALA A 79 -7.57 -1.36 5.67
C ALA A 79 -8.06 -2.83 5.77
N ASP A 80 -9.21 -3.15 5.18
CA ASP A 80 -9.77 -4.51 5.18
C ASP A 80 -9.04 -5.45 4.21
N SER A 81 -8.24 -6.38 4.75
CA SER A 81 -7.44 -7.34 3.97
C SER A 81 -8.26 -8.26 3.05
N GLU A 82 -9.55 -8.45 3.33
CA GLU A 82 -10.44 -9.28 2.50
C GLU A 82 -10.95 -8.54 1.25
N THR A 83 -10.93 -7.20 1.27
CA THR A 83 -11.34 -6.39 0.12
C THR A 83 -10.27 -6.39 -0.98
N SER A 84 -10.63 -6.70 -2.23
CA SER A 84 -9.66 -6.64 -3.33
C SER A 84 -9.11 -5.23 -3.55
N MET A 85 -7.79 -5.11 -3.77
CA MET A 85 -7.16 -3.83 -4.18
C MET A 85 -7.75 -3.22 -5.46
N LYS A 86 -8.46 -3.99 -6.28
CA LYS A 86 -9.16 -3.47 -7.48
C LYS A 86 -10.43 -2.69 -7.12
N THR A 87 -10.95 -2.87 -5.91
CA THR A 87 -12.25 -2.35 -5.47
C THR A 87 -12.14 -1.40 -4.28
N VAL A 88 -10.95 -0.90 -3.95
CA VAL A 88 -10.75 0.07 -2.84
C VAL A 88 -10.99 1.52 -3.26
N SER A 89 -11.11 1.81 -4.56
CA SER A 89 -11.32 3.17 -5.07
C SER A 89 -12.65 3.75 -4.63
N LEU A 90 -12.67 5.04 -4.27
CA LEU A 90 -13.92 5.80 -4.17
C LEU A 90 -14.57 5.85 -5.56
N SER A 91 -15.88 5.64 -5.59
CA SER A 91 -16.71 5.78 -6.80
C SER A 91 -16.74 7.22 -7.29
#